data_AF-A0A2E8ZGQ0-F1
#
_entry.id   AF-A0A2E8ZGQ0-F1
#
_cell.length_a   1.000
_cell.length_b   1.000
_cell.length_c   1.000
_cell.angle_alpha   90.00
_cell.angle_beta   90.00
_cell.angle_gamma   90.00
#
_symmetry.space_group_name_H-M   'P 1'
#
loop_
_entity.id
_entity.type
_entity.pdbx_description
1 polymer ?
#
loop_
_entity_poly.entity_id
_entity_poly.type
_entity_poly.pdbx_seq_one_letter_code
_entity_poly.pdbx_strand_id
1 'polypeptide(L)'
;MPTKSALLLASIALAIGGLTSACSKSGGDQGAQAAAAPQVPVAQVVVRELAPSAEFNGSLSAPQSVELRPRVSGAIVSVHVPEGVLVRKGQLLFRIDPRPFQVALDQAQAQLRQAQASATLAESNFTRSEQLVATGAISRKTYDDALAQRNAARAQVQAGSAAVAAARLDLSFTQVTAPVGGRVDRVPSDLLARRPDIRAVEHTLRAANANIGAARSAFFPTISLTGSAGTASASLDDLFSSGSGAWSFMPRITLPLPIFGGSALRANLDRADVQKRIEIANYEKAIQSAFRDVADGLAGKGTLDAQIRSETQRVDASRNAYRLAEQRLNSGEDDNLALLDAQRTLYGSQQALVRSKLVRLSNLINLYKALGGGWTEFTTPPDDPLAR
;
A
#
# COMPACT_ATOMS: atom_id res chain seq x y z
N MET A 1 47.39 1.97 -24.15
CA MET A 1 48.37 0.98 -24.65
C MET A 1 48.80 0.09 -23.49
N PRO A 2 48.81 -1.24 -23.65
CA PRO A 2 48.86 -2.21 -22.56
C PRO A 2 50.25 -2.80 -22.34
N THR A 3 50.62 -3.15 -21.10
CA THR A 3 51.64 -4.19 -20.78
C THR A 3 51.48 -4.54 -19.29
N LYS A 4 50.91 -5.68 -18.87
CA LYS A 4 51.32 -7.11 -18.97
C LYS A 4 52.62 -7.48 -18.20
N SER A 5 52.43 -8.47 -17.31
CA SER A 5 53.37 -9.56 -16.92
C SER A 5 54.49 -9.20 -15.93
N ALA A 6 54.97 -10.05 -15.02
CA ALA A 6 54.92 -11.52 -14.96
C ALA A 6 55.15 -12.04 -13.51
N LEU A 7 54.61 -13.24 -13.24
CA LEU A 7 55.01 -14.18 -12.18
C LEU A 7 56.50 -14.58 -12.30
N LEU A 8 57.11 -15.04 -11.20
CA LEU A 8 58.00 -16.21 -11.20
C LEU A 8 58.19 -16.84 -9.81
N LEU A 9 57.80 -18.11 -9.73
CA LEU A 9 58.15 -19.14 -8.74
C LEU A 9 59.44 -19.86 -9.20
N ALA A 10 60.34 -20.19 -8.28
CA ALA A 10 61.27 -21.33 -8.40
C ALA A 10 61.82 -21.68 -7.00
N SER A 11 61.40 -22.77 -6.32
CA SER A 11 61.80 -24.19 -6.45
C SER A 11 63.30 -24.49 -6.19
N ILE A 12 63.51 -25.22 -5.10
CA ILE A 12 64.77 -25.70 -4.52
C ILE A 12 65.10 -27.08 -5.12
N ALA A 13 66.35 -27.29 -5.52
CA ALA A 13 66.92 -28.63 -5.73
C ALA A 13 68.41 -28.63 -5.33
N LEU A 14 68.74 -29.53 -4.42
CA LEU A 14 70.05 -29.72 -3.78
C LEU A 14 70.76 -30.91 -4.45
N ALA A 15 72.04 -30.76 -4.80
CA ALA A 15 72.89 -31.85 -5.30
C ALA A 15 74.22 -31.89 -4.55
N ILE A 16 74.63 -33.10 -4.18
CA ILE A 16 75.79 -33.49 -3.37
C ILE A 16 76.94 -33.92 -4.29
N GLY A 17 78.20 -33.61 -3.94
CA GLY A 17 79.37 -34.24 -4.58
C GLY A 17 80.75 -33.80 -4.07
N GLY A 18 81.42 -34.68 -3.30
CA GLY A 18 82.69 -35.33 -3.70
C GLY A 18 84.05 -34.62 -3.58
N LEU A 19 84.91 -35.19 -2.73
CA LEU A 19 86.35 -34.98 -2.47
C LEU A 19 87.30 -34.98 -3.70
N THR A 20 88.46 -34.30 -3.58
CA THR A 20 89.82 -34.90 -3.78
C THR A 20 90.93 -34.08 -3.08
N SER A 21 91.94 -34.79 -2.58
CA SER A 21 93.11 -34.34 -1.79
C SER A 21 94.31 -33.91 -2.65
N ALA A 22 95.20 -33.08 -2.07
CA ALA A 22 96.64 -33.12 -2.34
C ALA A 22 97.46 -32.58 -1.13
N CYS A 23 98.45 -33.37 -0.70
CA CYS A 23 99.33 -33.15 0.46
C CYS A 23 100.67 -32.48 0.08
N SER A 24 101.21 -31.62 0.97
CA SER A 24 102.65 -31.62 1.32
C SER A 24 102.96 -30.85 2.61
N LYS A 25 103.58 -31.54 3.59
CA LYS A 25 104.64 -31.17 4.59
C LYS A 25 104.74 -29.72 5.10
N SER A 26 105.03 -29.39 6.37
CA SER A 26 105.35 -30.10 7.63
C SER A 26 105.67 -29.01 8.69
N GLY A 27 105.35 -29.23 9.97
CA GLY A 27 105.88 -28.46 11.12
C GLY A 27 104.80 -27.73 11.92
N GLY A 28 104.59 -28.14 13.17
CA GLY A 28 103.39 -27.84 13.96
C GLY A 28 103.46 -26.65 14.90
N ASP A 29 102.27 -26.27 15.38
CA ASP A 29 101.98 -25.92 16.77
C ASP A 29 100.47 -26.07 17.02
N GLN A 30 100.12 -26.51 18.23
CA GLN A 30 98.79 -26.91 18.67
C GLN A 30 97.93 -25.72 19.10
N GLY A 31 96.61 -25.77 18.85
CA GLY A 31 95.62 -24.90 19.49
C GLY A 31 94.33 -24.74 18.71
N ALA A 32 93.32 -25.54 19.05
CA ALA A 32 92.05 -25.69 18.35
C ALA A 32 91.11 -24.47 18.43
N GLN A 33 90.39 -24.28 17.32
CA GLN A 33 89.20 -23.45 17.11
C GLN A 33 88.22 -23.36 18.30
N ALA A 34 87.78 -22.13 18.60
CA ALA A 34 86.50 -21.87 19.26
C ALA A 34 85.38 -21.70 18.22
N ALA A 35 84.24 -22.31 18.53
CA ALA A 35 83.06 -22.60 17.72
C ALA A 35 82.52 -21.48 16.80
N ALA A 36 82.11 -21.89 15.59
CA ALA A 36 81.24 -21.10 14.72
C ALA A 36 79.83 -20.98 15.34
N ALA A 37 79.33 -19.76 15.45
CA ALA A 37 77.99 -19.44 15.93
C ALA A 37 76.89 -19.88 14.93
N PRO A 38 75.69 -20.25 15.40
CA PRO A 38 74.58 -20.64 14.54
C PRO A 38 74.09 -19.45 13.69
N GLN A 39 74.00 -19.64 12.37
CA GLN A 39 73.42 -18.65 11.47
C GLN A 39 71.89 -18.74 11.53
N VAL A 40 71.26 -17.67 12.00
CA VAL A 40 69.80 -17.53 12.09
C VAL A 40 69.31 -16.79 10.82
N PRO A 41 68.31 -17.28 10.08
CA PRO A 41 67.79 -16.55 8.94
C PRO A 41 67.04 -15.30 9.42
N VAL A 42 67.53 -14.13 9.02
CA VAL A 42 66.90 -12.84 9.32
C VAL A 42 65.95 -12.50 8.17
N ALA A 43 64.65 -12.52 8.44
CA ALA A 43 63.65 -11.98 7.54
C ALA A 43 63.66 -10.44 7.62
N GLN A 44 63.74 -9.75 6.48
CA GLN A 44 63.66 -8.29 6.45
C GLN A 44 62.23 -7.83 6.79
N VAL A 45 62.12 -7.02 7.85
CA VAL A 45 60.85 -6.44 8.31
C VAL A 45 60.47 -5.30 7.37
N VAL A 46 59.39 -5.49 6.59
CA VAL A 46 58.79 -4.42 5.80
C VAL A 46 57.86 -3.61 6.70
N VAL A 47 58.34 -2.43 7.13
CA VAL A 47 57.52 -1.48 7.90
C VAL A 47 56.63 -0.73 6.91
N ARG A 48 55.31 -0.91 7.01
CA ARG A 48 54.32 -0.14 6.25
C ARG A 48 53.48 0.64 7.25
N GLU A 49 53.43 1.97 7.10
CA GLU A 49 52.46 2.78 7.84
C GLU A 49 51.06 2.40 7.36
N LEU A 50 50.40 1.55 8.14
CA LEU A 50 48.98 1.31 8.03
C LEU A 50 48.30 2.50 8.69
N ALA A 51 47.73 3.40 7.90
CA ALA A 51 46.79 4.38 8.43
C ALA A 51 45.65 3.58 9.08
N PRO A 52 45.42 3.68 10.41
CA PRO A 52 44.39 2.91 11.07
C PRO A 52 43.02 3.38 10.55
N SER A 53 42.40 2.58 9.69
CA SER A 53 41.01 2.78 9.27
C SER A 53 40.12 2.23 10.37
N ALA A 54 39.43 3.11 11.08
CA ALA A 54 38.35 2.72 11.97
C ALA A 54 37.04 2.75 11.19
N GLU A 55 36.43 1.59 10.97
CA GLU A 55 35.07 1.50 10.45
C GLU A 55 34.08 1.66 11.61
N PHE A 56 33.35 2.78 11.62
CA PHE A 56 32.25 3.01 12.54
C PHE A 56 30.93 2.72 11.83
N ASN A 57 30.09 1.87 12.43
CA ASN A 57 28.72 1.66 12.01
C ASN A 57 27.84 2.85 12.48
N GLY A 58 27.82 3.92 11.69
CA GLY A 58 26.88 5.02 11.88
C GLY A 58 25.55 4.74 11.19
N SER A 59 24.44 4.88 11.91
CA SER A 59 23.11 4.96 11.27
C SER A 59 22.74 6.43 11.07
N LEU A 60 22.32 6.77 9.86
CA LEU A 60 21.76 8.08 9.55
C LEU A 60 20.24 7.96 9.68
N SER A 61 19.66 8.66 10.64
CA SER A 61 18.21 8.78 10.78
C SER A 61 17.76 10.21 10.45
N ALA A 62 16.58 10.35 9.86
CA ALA A 62 16.00 11.66 9.61
C ALA A 62 15.67 12.32 10.96
N PRO A 63 16.08 13.59 11.19
CA PRO A 63 15.73 14.32 12.42
C PRO A 63 14.21 14.43 12.65
N GLN A 64 13.44 14.42 11.56
CA GLN A 64 11.97 14.43 11.57
C GLN A 64 11.45 13.49 10.49
N SER A 65 10.58 12.55 10.87
CA SER A 65 9.85 11.67 9.97
C SER A 65 8.36 11.89 10.14
N VAL A 66 7.63 11.97 9.02
CA VAL A 66 6.17 12.17 9.02
C VAL A 66 5.53 11.02 8.25
N GLU A 67 4.79 10.18 8.96
CA GLU A 67 3.99 9.12 8.34
C GLU A 67 2.68 9.71 7.81
N LEU A 68 2.47 9.63 6.50
CA LEU A 68 1.24 10.09 5.86
C LEU A 68 0.23 8.95 5.76
N ARG A 69 -0.92 9.11 6.43
CA ARG A 69 -2.05 8.20 6.32
C ARG A 69 -3.22 8.87 5.60
N PRO A 70 -3.80 8.24 4.57
CA PRO A 70 -4.98 8.78 3.91
C PRO A 70 -6.16 8.74 4.88
N ARG A 71 -6.91 9.84 4.95
CA ARG A 71 -8.10 9.98 5.81
C ARG A 71 -9.33 9.26 5.24
N VAL A 72 -9.32 9.01 3.93
CA VAL A 72 -10.36 8.27 3.21
C VAL A 72 -9.73 7.07 2.53
N SER A 73 -10.39 5.91 2.62
CA SER A 73 -9.95 4.70 1.94
C SER A 73 -10.39 4.73 0.47
N GLY A 74 -9.47 4.43 -0.44
CA GLY A 74 -9.77 4.41 -1.87
C GLY A 74 -8.58 3.94 -2.69
N ALA A 75 -8.83 3.59 -3.95
CA ALA A 75 -7.77 3.20 -4.87
C ALA A 75 -6.95 4.43 -5.30
N ILE A 76 -5.63 4.31 -5.30
CA ILE A 76 -4.72 5.35 -5.82
C ILE A 76 -4.76 5.27 -7.35
N VAL A 77 -5.12 6.38 -8.02
CA VAL A 77 -5.16 6.49 -9.48
C VAL A 77 -3.79 6.86 -10.03
N SER A 78 -3.08 7.78 -9.36
CA SER A 78 -1.75 8.19 -9.80
C SER A 78 -0.86 8.64 -8.66
N VAL A 79 0.42 8.26 -8.78
CA VAL A 79 1.53 8.71 -7.95
C VAL A 79 2.25 9.81 -8.73
N HIS A 80 2.31 11.02 -8.18
CA HIS A 80 2.91 12.17 -8.87
C HIS A 80 4.38 12.40 -8.50
N VAL A 81 4.89 11.69 -7.49
CA VAL A 81 6.27 11.82 -7.02
C VAL A 81 6.90 10.43 -6.84
N PRO A 82 8.00 10.12 -7.54
CA PRO A 82 8.72 8.87 -7.34
C PRO A 82 9.52 8.88 -6.02
N GLU A 83 9.89 7.70 -5.54
CA GLU A 83 10.70 7.52 -4.34
C GLU A 83 12.05 8.27 -4.44
N GLY A 84 12.52 8.82 -3.32
CA GLY A 84 13.82 9.51 -3.21
C GLY A 84 13.85 10.99 -3.62
N VAL A 85 12.77 11.52 -4.19
CA VAL A 85 12.69 12.92 -4.65
C VAL A 85 12.32 13.87 -3.51
N LEU A 86 12.88 15.09 -3.57
CA LEU A 86 12.56 16.20 -2.68
C LEU A 86 11.20 16.81 -3.07
N VAL A 87 10.28 16.88 -2.11
CA VAL A 87 8.97 17.49 -2.27
C VAL A 87 8.87 18.81 -1.53
N ARG A 88 8.12 19.75 -2.09
CA ARG A 88 7.77 21.02 -1.44
C ARG A 88 6.47 20.87 -0.66
N LYS A 89 6.31 21.66 0.41
CA LYS A 89 5.04 21.75 1.15
C LYS A 89 3.89 22.13 0.19
N GLY A 90 2.81 21.36 0.23
CA GLY A 90 1.62 21.51 -0.62
C GLY A 90 1.69 20.78 -1.96
N GLN A 91 2.82 20.14 -2.31
CA GLN A 91 2.93 19.37 -3.54
C GLN A 91 2.02 18.13 -3.49
N LEU A 92 1.29 17.87 -4.58
CA LEU A 92 0.45 16.68 -4.71
C LEU A 92 1.35 15.44 -4.78
N LEU A 93 1.12 14.50 -3.86
CA LEU A 93 1.86 13.25 -3.79
C LEU A 93 1.06 12.13 -4.45
N PHE A 94 -0.19 11.95 -3.98
CA PHE A 94 -1.07 10.88 -4.42
C PHE A 94 -2.45 11.42 -4.77
N ARG A 95 -3.08 10.84 -5.78
CA ARG A 95 -4.49 11.07 -6.11
C ARG A 95 -5.26 9.78 -5.93
N ILE A 96 -6.22 9.78 -5.02
CA ILE A 96 -7.21 8.72 -4.82
C ILE A 96 -8.33 8.93 -5.85
N ASP A 97 -8.97 7.86 -6.34
CA ASP A 97 -10.07 7.94 -7.31
C ASP A 97 -11.20 8.85 -6.79
N PRO A 98 -11.45 10.01 -7.43
CA PRO A 98 -12.41 10.98 -6.93
C PRO A 98 -13.86 10.61 -7.27
N ARG A 99 -14.09 9.73 -8.26
CA ARG A 99 -15.44 9.49 -8.82
C ARG A 99 -16.44 8.97 -7.78
N PRO A 100 -16.11 8.01 -6.89
CA PRO A 100 -17.03 7.59 -5.83
C PRO A 100 -17.43 8.74 -4.90
N PHE A 101 -16.48 9.61 -4.55
CA PHE A 101 -16.71 10.78 -3.69
C PHE A 101 -17.49 11.88 -4.38
N GLN A 102 -17.31 12.05 -5.69
CA GLN A 102 -18.10 12.97 -6.51
C GLN A 102 -19.57 12.53 -6.59
N VAL A 103 -19.82 11.24 -6.79
CA VAL A 103 -21.18 10.68 -6.75
C VAL A 103 -21.81 10.84 -5.36
N ALA A 104 -21.03 10.63 -4.29
CA ALA A 104 -21.52 10.84 -2.92
C ALA A 104 -21.87 12.32 -2.65
N LEU A 105 -21.07 13.26 -3.15
CA LEU A 105 -21.37 14.69 -3.08
C LEU A 105 -22.65 15.04 -3.85
N ASP A 106 -22.80 14.54 -5.07
CA ASP A 106 -23.99 14.77 -5.90
C ASP A 106 -25.26 14.20 -5.22
N GLN A 107 -25.14 13.03 -4.58
CA GLN A 107 -26.23 12.43 -3.80
C GLN A 107 -26.60 13.30 -2.59
N ALA A 108 -25.61 13.77 -1.82
CA ALA A 108 -25.84 14.66 -0.69
C ALA A 108 -26.50 15.98 -1.13
N GLN A 109 -26.08 16.55 -2.26
CA GLN A 109 -26.70 17.75 -2.83
C GLN A 109 -28.14 17.51 -3.27
N ALA A 110 -28.44 16.33 -3.85
CA ALA A 110 -29.81 15.97 -4.20
C ALA A 110 -30.70 15.83 -2.96
N GLN A 111 -30.20 15.23 -1.89
CA GLN A 111 -30.91 15.12 -0.61
C GLN A 111 -31.15 16.49 0.04
N LEU A 112 -30.17 17.40 -0.02
CA LEU A 112 -30.34 18.78 0.44
C LEU A 112 -31.43 19.50 -0.35
N ARG A 113 -31.46 19.37 -1.68
CA ARG A 113 -32.51 19.97 -2.52
C ARG A 113 -33.90 19.42 -2.19
N GLN A 114 -34.01 18.11 -1.91
CA GLN A 114 -35.26 17.50 -1.45
C GLN A 114 -35.70 18.08 -0.10
N ALA A 115 -34.77 18.19 0.85
CA ALA A 115 -35.04 18.77 2.16
C ALA A 115 -35.50 20.24 2.04
N GLN A 116 -34.84 21.03 1.20
CA GLN A 116 -35.22 22.42 0.92
C GLN A 116 -36.64 22.52 0.36
N ALA A 117 -36.98 21.70 -0.63
CA ALA A 117 -38.34 21.67 -1.19
C ALA A 117 -39.40 21.32 -0.12
N SER A 118 -39.10 20.33 0.75
CA SER A 118 -40.00 19.96 1.85
C SER A 118 -40.15 21.07 2.89
N ALA A 119 -39.10 21.82 3.17
CA ALA A 119 -39.12 22.96 4.08
C ALA A 119 -39.94 24.12 3.51
N THR A 120 -39.82 24.41 2.21
CA THR A 120 -40.65 25.42 1.54
C THR A 120 -42.14 25.07 1.59
N LEU A 121 -42.49 23.79 1.41
CA LEU A 121 -43.88 23.32 1.55
C LEU A 121 -44.37 23.46 3.00
N ALA A 122 -43.56 23.04 3.97
CA ALA A 122 -43.90 23.13 5.39
C ALA A 122 -44.06 24.59 5.86
N GLU A 123 -43.22 25.50 5.38
CA GLU A 123 -43.33 26.94 5.66
C GLU A 123 -44.62 27.51 5.06
N SER A 124 -44.95 27.19 3.80
CA SER A 124 -46.21 27.62 3.17
C SER A 124 -47.45 27.13 3.93
N ASN A 125 -47.43 25.89 4.40
CA ASN A 125 -48.52 25.34 5.20
C ASN A 125 -48.63 26.01 6.58
N PHE A 126 -47.49 26.30 7.22
CA PHE A 126 -47.46 27.03 8.49
C PHE A 126 -48.04 28.45 8.33
N THR A 127 -47.61 29.20 7.31
CA THR A 127 -48.14 30.55 7.04
C THR A 127 -49.65 30.53 6.78
N ARG A 128 -50.15 29.51 6.05
CA ARG A 128 -51.60 29.34 5.85
C ARG A 128 -52.33 29.04 7.16
N SER A 129 -51.78 28.15 7.99
CA SER A 129 -52.35 27.83 9.31
C SER A 129 -52.33 29.03 10.27
N GLU A 130 -51.28 29.85 10.23
CA GLU A 130 -51.17 31.07 11.03
C GLU A 130 -52.29 32.08 10.70
N GLN A 131 -52.62 32.24 9.41
CA GLN A 131 -53.73 33.09 8.98
C GLN A 131 -55.10 32.51 9.40
N LEU A 132 -55.27 31.19 9.30
CA LEU A 132 -56.55 30.52 9.59
C LEU A 132 -56.83 30.36 11.09
N VAL A 133 -55.81 30.27 11.94
CA VAL A 133 -56.02 30.18 13.40
C VAL A 133 -56.46 31.54 13.95
N ALA A 134 -56.00 32.65 13.36
CA ALA A 134 -56.41 34.00 13.72
C ALA A 134 -57.89 34.27 13.40
N THR A 135 -58.42 33.65 12.34
CA THR A 135 -59.85 33.73 11.97
C THR A 135 -60.72 32.68 12.66
N GLY A 136 -60.14 31.80 13.48
CA GLY A 136 -60.86 30.72 14.17
C GLY A 136 -61.25 29.54 13.29
N ALA A 137 -60.76 29.46 12.05
CA ALA A 137 -61.12 28.43 11.07
C ALA A 137 -60.42 27.08 11.31
N ILE A 138 -59.32 27.03 12.08
CA ILE A 138 -58.62 25.79 12.43
C ILE A 138 -58.37 25.68 13.95
N SER A 139 -58.19 24.45 14.43
CA SER A 139 -57.88 24.18 15.83
C SER A 139 -56.44 24.55 16.20
N ARG A 140 -56.19 24.88 17.48
CA ARG A 140 -54.82 25.11 18.01
C ARG A 140 -53.90 23.92 17.77
N LYS A 141 -54.42 22.70 17.93
CA LYS A 141 -53.67 21.47 17.63
C LYS A 141 -53.14 21.46 16.19
N THR A 142 -53.96 21.85 15.22
CA THR A 142 -53.57 21.87 13.80
C THR A 142 -52.46 22.90 13.53
N TYR A 143 -52.49 24.03 14.24
CA TYR A 143 -51.41 25.01 14.20
C TYR A 143 -50.10 24.46 14.80
N ASP A 144 -50.18 23.82 15.97
CA ASP A 144 -49.02 23.21 16.63
C ASP A 144 -48.40 22.07 15.78
N ASP A 145 -49.24 21.25 15.14
CA ASP A 145 -48.82 20.21 14.21
C ASP A 145 -48.07 20.82 13.00
N ALA A 146 -48.57 21.93 12.44
CA ALA A 146 -47.90 22.65 11.33
C ALA A 146 -46.58 23.29 11.76
N LEU A 147 -46.51 23.85 12.97
CA LEU A 147 -45.29 24.41 13.56
C LEU A 147 -44.23 23.30 13.75
N ALA A 148 -44.63 22.15 14.28
CA ALA A 148 -43.76 20.99 14.44
C ALA A 148 -43.22 20.48 13.08
N GLN A 149 -44.09 20.38 12.07
CA GLN A 149 -43.72 19.98 10.71
C GLN A 149 -42.67 20.93 10.10
N ARG A 150 -42.85 22.24 10.28
CA ARG A 150 -41.92 23.27 9.80
C ARG A 150 -40.57 23.20 10.50
N ASN A 151 -40.56 23.02 11.82
CA ASN A 151 -39.31 22.87 12.58
C ASN A 151 -38.56 21.58 12.19
N ALA A 152 -39.28 20.46 12.00
CA ALA A 152 -38.70 19.20 11.53
C ALA A 152 -38.10 19.33 10.11
N ALA A 153 -38.80 19.99 9.19
CA ALA A 153 -38.30 20.19 7.83
C ALA A 153 -37.05 21.10 7.80
N ARG A 154 -36.99 22.15 8.64
CA ARG A 154 -35.79 22.99 8.81
C ARG A 154 -34.61 22.21 9.37
N ALA A 155 -34.84 21.36 10.37
CA ALA A 155 -33.82 20.46 10.90
C ALA A 155 -33.27 19.53 9.81
N GLN A 156 -34.14 19.02 8.92
CA GLN A 156 -33.72 18.19 7.80
C GLN A 156 -32.84 18.95 6.79
N VAL A 157 -33.11 20.23 6.54
CA VAL A 157 -32.23 21.08 5.70
C VAL A 157 -30.86 21.23 6.34
N GLN A 158 -30.81 21.47 7.66
CA GLN A 158 -29.54 21.56 8.39
C GLN A 158 -28.75 20.25 8.31
N ALA A 159 -29.41 19.10 8.51
CA ALA A 159 -28.80 17.78 8.35
C ALA A 159 -28.28 17.54 6.92
N GLY A 160 -29.07 17.91 5.90
CA GLY A 160 -28.66 17.82 4.50
C GLY A 160 -27.44 18.71 4.19
N SER A 161 -27.37 19.92 4.75
CA SER A 161 -26.23 20.82 4.55
C SER A 161 -24.95 20.29 5.20
N ALA A 162 -25.06 19.67 6.38
CA ALA A 162 -23.95 19.00 7.05
C ALA A 162 -23.45 17.79 6.25
N ALA A 163 -24.35 16.99 5.67
CA ALA A 163 -23.99 15.88 4.81
C ALA A 163 -23.23 16.33 3.54
N VAL A 164 -23.66 17.43 2.91
CA VAL A 164 -22.93 18.03 1.78
C VAL A 164 -21.55 18.52 2.19
N ALA A 165 -21.43 19.16 3.36
CA ALA A 165 -20.14 19.62 3.88
C ALA A 165 -19.18 18.45 4.14
N ALA A 166 -19.67 17.35 4.73
CA ALA A 166 -18.90 16.13 4.95
C ALA A 166 -18.43 15.51 3.61
N ALA A 167 -19.35 15.30 2.67
CA ALA A 167 -19.00 14.71 1.36
C ALA A 167 -18.01 15.59 0.57
N ARG A 168 -18.09 16.91 0.70
CA ARG A 168 -17.13 17.85 0.07
C ARG A 168 -15.75 17.75 0.71
N LEU A 169 -15.70 17.58 2.03
CA LEU A 169 -14.46 17.38 2.76
C LEU A 169 -13.80 16.05 2.36
N ASP A 170 -14.58 14.97 2.28
CA ASP A 170 -14.09 13.66 1.82
C ASP A 170 -13.54 13.73 0.39
N LEU A 171 -14.22 14.45 -0.51
CA LEU A 171 -13.71 14.69 -1.86
C LEU A 171 -12.39 15.46 -1.85
N SER A 172 -12.19 16.41 -0.94
CA SER A 172 -10.91 17.13 -0.82
C SER A 172 -9.76 16.22 -0.36
N PHE A 173 -10.06 15.24 0.50
CA PHE A 173 -9.07 14.26 0.98
C PHE A 173 -8.65 13.24 -0.08
N THR A 174 -9.28 13.23 -1.25
CA THR A 174 -8.81 12.44 -2.39
C THR A 174 -7.47 12.94 -2.95
N GLN A 175 -7.12 14.20 -2.68
CA GLN A 175 -5.84 14.80 -3.06
C GLN A 175 -4.90 14.81 -1.85
N VAL A 176 -3.95 13.88 -1.80
CA VAL A 176 -2.97 13.80 -0.72
C VAL A 176 -1.80 14.71 -1.06
N THR A 177 -1.66 15.80 -0.33
CA THR A 177 -0.57 16.78 -0.48
C THR A 177 0.45 16.66 0.64
N ALA A 178 1.68 17.10 0.39
CA ALA A 178 2.75 17.08 1.38
C ALA A 178 2.54 18.16 2.47
N PRO A 179 2.36 17.83 3.76
CA PRO A 179 2.18 18.83 4.81
C PRO A 179 3.48 19.58 5.15
N VAL A 180 4.63 18.98 4.84
CA VAL A 180 5.98 19.52 5.01
C VAL A 180 6.81 19.24 3.77
N GLY A 181 7.85 20.04 3.52
CA GLY A 181 8.86 19.71 2.52
C GLY A 181 9.83 18.68 3.06
N GLY A 182 10.35 17.79 2.21
CA GLY A 182 11.25 16.72 2.63
C GLY A 182 11.57 15.73 1.51
N ARG A 183 12.35 14.69 1.81
CA ARG A 183 12.65 13.59 0.87
C ARG A 183 11.67 12.45 1.11
N VAL A 184 11.08 11.92 0.03
CA VAL A 184 10.17 10.76 0.09
C VAL A 184 11.01 9.49 0.24
N ASP A 185 10.96 8.83 1.40
CA ASP A 185 11.84 7.70 1.72
C ASP A 185 11.31 6.37 1.17
N ARG A 186 10.06 6.03 1.47
CA ARG A 186 9.48 4.74 1.09
C ARG A 186 8.01 4.91 0.70
N VAL A 187 7.71 4.81 -0.59
CA VAL A 187 6.34 4.58 -1.05
C VAL A 187 6.12 3.07 -0.95
N PRO A 188 4.99 2.57 -0.42
CA PRO A 188 4.68 1.15 -0.49
C PRO A 188 4.59 0.73 -1.97
N SER A 189 5.68 0.19 -2.49
CA SER A 189 5.84 -0.24 -3.88
C SER A 189 4.94 -1.45 -4.23
N ASP A 190 4.25 -2.02 -3.23
CA ASP A 190 3.29 -3.13 -3.33
C ASP A 190 2.01 -2.80 -4.13
N LEU A 191 1.76 -1.53 -4.46
CA LEU A 191 0.51 -1.12 -5.13
C LEU A 191 0.63 -1.01 -6.65
N LEU A 192 1.76 -1.39 -7.25
CA LEU A 192 2.09 -1.03 -8.63
C LEU A 192 2.31 -2.20 -9.60
N ALA A 193 1.51 -3.27 -9.50
CA ALA A 193 1.08 -3.91 -10.74
C ALA A 193 -0.28 -4.58 -10.58
N ARG A 194 -1.05 -4.53 -11.67
CA ARG A 194 -2.41 -5.05 -11.92
C ARG A 194 -3.10 -5.83 -10.79
N ARG A 195 -4.28 -5.34 -10.40
CA ARG A 195 -5.18 -5.77 -9.32
C ARG A 195 -4.40 -6.12 -8.02
N PRO A 196 -4.25 -5.15 -7.10
CA PRO A 196 -3.53 -5.34 -5.84
C PRO A 196 -3.99 -6.54 -5.02
N ASP A 197 -5.26 -6.93 -5.15
CA ASP A 197 -5.83 -8.10 -4.50
C ASP A 197 -5.26 -9.42 -5.03
N ILE A 198 -5.13 -9.60 -6.35
CA ILE A 198 -4.59 -10.84 -6.93
C ILE A 198 -3.09 -10.97 -6.66
N ARG A 199 -2.31 -9.88 -6.79
CA ARG A 199 -0.86 -9.94 -6.53
C ARG A 199 -0.55 -10.16 -5.06
N ALA A 200 -1.30 -9.54 -4.16
CA ALA A 200 -1.14 -9.80 -2.73
C ALA A 200 -1.28 -11.30 -2.44
N VAL A 201 -2.30 -11.95 -3.01
CA VAL A 201 -2.51 -13.40 -2.85
C VAL A 201 -1.44 -14.23 -3.57
N GLU A 202 -0.92 -13.77 -4.70
CA GLU A 202 0.22 -14.43 -5.35
C GLU A 202 1.48 -14.38 -4.46
N HIS A 203 1.76 -13.24 -3.84
CA HIS A 203 2.90 -13.09 -2.94
C HIS A 203 2.74 -13.92 -1.66
N THR A 204 1.52 -14.03 -1.09
CA THR A 204 1.28 -14.96 0.03
C THR A 204 1.48 -16.41 -0.38
N LEU A 205 1.04 -16.81 -1.57
CA LEU A 205 1.31 -18.14 -2.13
C LEU A 205 2.81 -18.41 -2.30
N ARG A 206 3.57 -17.44 -2.84
CA ARG A 206 5.03 -17.53 -2.96
C ARG A 206 5.70 -17.67 -1.60
N ALA A 207 5.24 -16.92 -0.58
CA ALA A 207 5.73 -17.03 0.79
C ALA A 207 5.42 -18.41 1.41
N ALA A 208 4.21 -18.93 1.21
CA ALA A 208 3.86 -20.28 1.64
C ALA A 208 4.73 -21.36 0.96
N ASN A 209 5.05 -21.17 -0.32
CA ASN A 209 5.99 -22.04 -1.02
C ASN A 209 7.43 -21.94 -0.45
N ALA A 210 7.88 -20.76 -0.04
CA ALA A 210 9.18 -20.60 0.63
C ALA A 210 9.22 -21.28 2.01
N ASN A 211 8.10 -21.29 2.74
CA ASN A 211 7.98 -21.99 4.03
C ASN A 211 8.16 -23.51 3.89
N ILE A 212 7.80 -24.11 2.75
CA ILE A 212 8.13 -25.52 2.46
C ILE A 212 9.64 -25.71 2.41
N GLY A 213 10.38 -24.77 1.80
CA GLY A 213 11.84 -24.77 1.80
C GLY A 213 12.41 -24.70 3.22
N ALA A 214 11.87 -23.83 4.06
CA ALA A 214 12.24 -23.74 5.48
C ALA A 214 11.93 -25.04 6.25
N ALA A 215 10.76 -25.65 6.04
CA ALA A 215 10.40 -26.92 6.67
C ALA A 215 11.28 -28.09 6.18
N ARG A 216 11.63 -28.12 4.88
CA ARG A 216 12.59 -29.09 4.31
C ARG A 216 13.99 -28.90 4.88
N SER A 217 14.40 -27.65 5.12
CA SER A 217 15.71 -27.34 5.72
C SER A 217 15.88 -27.95 7.11
N ALA A 218 14.79 -28.14 7.86
CA ALA A 218 14.82 -28.74 9.20
C ALA A 218 15.20 -30.24 9.21
N PHE A 219 15.19 -30.91 8.05
CA PHE A 219 15.71 -32.27 7.90
C PHE A 219 17.23 -32.33 7.70
N PHE A 220 17.87 -31.19 7.43
CA PHE A 220 19.31 -31.10 7.22
C PHE A 220 20.05 -30.67 8.49
N PRO A 221 21.36 -30.95 8.60
CA PRO A 221 22.19 -30.48 9.70
C PRO A 221 22.18 -28.95 9.78
N THR A 222 22.05 -28.38 10.99
CA THR A 222 22.25 -26.95 11.19
C THR A 222 23.68 -26.69 11.65
N ILE A 223 24.34 -25.74 10.99
CA ILE A 223 25.72 -25.33 11.28
C ILE A 223 25.66 -23.92 11.86
N SER A 224 26.01 -23.77 13.14
CA SER A 224 26.13 -22.47 13.81
C SER A 224 27.59 -22.14 14.06
N LEU A 225 28.02 -20.95 13.66
CA LEU A 225 29.39 -20.48 13.80
C LEU A 225 29.41 -19.27 14.74
N THR A 226 29.88 -19.45 15.96
CA THR A 226 29.99 -18.36 16.93
C THR A 226 31.43 -17.89 17.00
N GLY A 227 31.69 -16.63 16.72
CA GLY A 227 33.00 -16.01 16.88
C GLY A 227 32.91 -14.75 17.73
N SER A 228 33.86 -14.53 18.62
CA SER A 228 34.01 -13.27 19.34
C SER A 228 35.46 -12.80 19.28
N ALA A 229 35.67 -11.49 19.26
CA ALA A 229 36.98 -10.87 19.38
C ALA A 229 36.81 -9.60 20.21
N GLY A 230 37.75 -9.33 21.10
CA GLY A 230 37.68 -8.22 22.04
C GLY A 230 38.84 -8.27 23.01
N THR A 231 38.60 -7.84 24.24
CA THR A 231 39.58 -7.95 25.31
C THR A 231 38.99 -8.69 26.50
N ALA A 232 39.83 -9.47 27.16
CA ALA A 232 39.47 -10.17 28.39
C ALA A 232 40.62 -9.97 29.38
N SER A 233 40.28 -9.51 30.59
CA SER A 233 41.23 -9.34 31.68
C SER A 233 40.62 -9.79 33.02
N ALA A 234 41.47 -10.21 33.95
CA ALA A 234 41.08 -10.56 35.31
C ALA A 234 40.79 -9.32 36.20
N SER A 235 41.27 -8.15 35.79
CA SER A 235 41.08 -6.84 36.44
C SER A 235 40.46 -5.85 35.44
N LEU A 236 39.64 -4.91 35.93
CA LEU A 236 39.01 -3.91 35.07
C LEU A 236 40.03 -2.89 34.51
N ASP A 237 41.09 -2.60 35.27
CA ASP A 237 42.12 -1.62 34.93
C ASP A 237 42.99 -2.07 33.73
N ASP A 238 43.21 -3.38 33.56
CA ASP A 238 44.01 -3.93 32.46
C ASP A 238 43.17 -4.30 31.23
N LEU A 239 41.85 -4.05 31.25
CA LEU A 239 40.92 -4.53 30.21
C LEU A 239 41.28 -3.99 28.81
N PHE A 240 41.81 -2.78 28.69
CA PHE A 240 42.23 -2.19 27.40
C PHE A 240 43.76 -2.02 27.28
N SER A 241 44.51 -2.68 28.16
CA SER A 241 45.98 -2.66 28.14
C SER A 241 46.56 -3.52 27.00
N SER A 242 47.82 -3.29 26.65
CA SER A 242 48.51 -4.15 25.68
C SER A 242 48.63 -5.57 26.22
N GLY A 243 48.09 -6.55 25.50
CA GLY A 243 48.12 -7.97 25.89
C GLY A 243 46.79 -8.51 26.42
N SER A 244 45.75 -7.68 26.58
CA SER A 244 44.41 -8.12 26.98
C SER A 244 43.54 -8.65 25.82
N GLY A 245 44.08 -8.70 24.60
CA GLY A 245 43.37 -9.16 23.41
C GLY A 245 42.94 -10.62 23.51
N ALA A 246 41.65 -10.88 23.29
CA ALA A 246 41.05 -12.20 23.35
C ALA A 246 40.14 -12.43 22.14
N TRP A 247 40.17 -13.64 21.59
CA TRP A 247 39.25 -14.08 20.55
C TRP A 247 38.78 -15.50 20.84
N SER A 248 37.57 -15.82 20.39
CA SER A 248 37.01 -17.17 20.48
C SER A 248 36.32 -17.53 19.17
N PHE A 249 36.37 -18.82 18.81
CA PHE A 249 35.72 -19.39 17.64
C PHE A 249 35.15 -20.75 18.00
N MET A 250 33.83 -20.88 17.98
CA MET A 250 33.07 -22.04 18.45
C MET A 250 32.08 -22.47 17.36
N PRO A 251 32.50 -23.33 16.41
CA PRO A 251 31.59 -23.98 15.48
C PRO A 251 30.77 -25.08 16.18
N ARG A 252 29.48 -25.19 15.87
CA ARG A 252 28.60 -26.26 16.36
C ARG A 252 27.74 -26.79 15.21
N ILE A 253 27.70 -28.11 15.08
CA ILE A 253 26.85 -28.82 14.11
C ILE A 253 25.78 -29.58 14.89
N THR A 254 24.51 -29.35 14.57
CA THR A 254 23.38 -30.10 15.17
C THR A 254 22.80 -31.05 14.12
N LEU A 255 22.81 -32.35 14.42
CA LEU A 255 22.21 -33.38 13.57
C LEU A 255 20.83 -33.77 14.11
N PRO A 256 19.73 -33.56 13.37
CA PRO A 256 18.43 -34.07 13.78
C PRO A 256 18.43 -35.59 13.64
N LEU A 257 18.38 -36.33 14.75
CA LEU A 257 18.32 -37.80 14.74
C LEU A 257 16.89 -38.27 14.37
N PRO A 258 16.70 -39.00 13.25
CA PRO A 258 15.37 -39.34 12.73
C PRO A 258 14.61 -40.40 13.54
N ILE A 259 15.24 -41.06 14.53
CA ILE A 259 14.69 -42.26 15.19
C ILE A 259 13.56 -41.94 16.19
N PHE A 260 13.58 -40.78 16.85
CA PHE A 260 12.55 -40.41 17.86
C PHE A 260 11.84 -39.07 17.60
N GLY A 261 12.36 -38.20 16.71
CA GLY A 261 11.77 -36.88 16.40
C GLY A 261 11.21 -36.72 14.98
N GLY A 262 11.32 -37.75 14.14
CA GLY A 262 10.98 -37.67 12.71
C GLY A 262 9.49 -37.44 12.41
N SER A 263 8.59 -37.83 13.33
CA SER A 263 7.15 -37.59 13.18
C SER A 263 6.80 -36.11 13.28
N ALA A 264 7.43 -35.36 14.18
CA ALA A 264 7.22 -33.92 14.33
C ALA A 264 7.73 -33.13 13.11
N LEU A 265 8.89 -33.52 12.56
CA LEU A 265 9.44 -32.91 11.34
C LEU A 265 8.56 -33.19 10.12
N ARG A 266 8.08 -34.43 9.96
CA ARG A 266 7.12 -34.79 8.89
C ARG A 266 5.80 -34.07 9.04
N ALA A 267 5.26 -33.97 10.25
CA ALA A 267 4.02 -33.23 10.52
C ALA A 267 4.17 -31.73 10.22
N ASN A 268 5.35 -31.14 10.47
CA ASN A 268 5.61 -29.74 10.13
C ASN A 268 5.74 -29.52 8.61
N LEU A 269 6.38 -30.45 7.90
CA LEU A 269 6.45 -30.42 6.43
C LEU A 269 5.06 -30.58 5.80
N ASP A 270 4.27 -31.55 6.29
CA ASP A 270 2.90 -31.77 5.82
C ASP A 270 2.02 -30.54 6.07
N ARG A 271 2.14 -29.91 7.25
CA ARG A 271 1.49 -28.62 7.54
C ARG A 271 1.87 -27.55 6.51
N ALA A 272 3.15 -27.42 6.17
CA ALA A 272 3.62 -26.43 5.19
C ALA A 272 3.07 -26.72 3.77
N ASP A 273 3.00 -27.98 3.36
CA ASP A 273 2.42 -28.40 2.08
C ASP A 273 0.90 -28.14 2.05
N VAL A 274 0.17 -28.45 3.12
CA VAL A 274 -1.26 -28.14 3.27
C VAL A 274 -1.49 -26.62 3.23
N GLN A 275 -0.66 -25.82 3.92
CA GLN A 275 -0.76 -24.37 3.88
C GLN A 275 -0.61 -23.84 2.45
N LYS A 276 0.37 -24.34 1.68
CA LYS A 276 0.51 -23.97 0.27
C LYS A 276 -0.74 -24.32 -0.54
N ARG A 277 -1.36 -25.49 -0.32
CA ARG A 277 -2.61 -25.86 -1.01
C ARG A 277 -3.77 -24.93 -0.66
N ILE A 278 -3.87 -24.49 0.60
CA ILE A 278 -4.83 -23.47 1.03
C ILE A 278 -4.58 -22.16 0.27
N GLU A 279 -3.34 -21.70 0.17
CA GLU A 279 -3.03 -20.47 -0.57
C GLU A 279 -3.28 -20.58 -2.08
N ILE A 280 -3.11 -21.76 -2.69
CA ILE A 280 -3.51 -22.01 -4.09
C ILE A 280 -5.02 -21.83 -4.23
N ALA A 281 -5.80 -22.43 -3.33
CA ALA A 281 -7.26 -22.29 -3.36
C ALA A 281 -7.71 -20.82 -3.13
N ASN A 282 -7.02 -20.08 -2.26
CA ASN A 282 -7.26 -18.65 -2.06
C ASN A 282 -6.96 -17.84 -3.34
N TYR A 283 -5.87 -18.17 -4.03
CA TYR A 283 -5.51 -17.56 -5.32
C TYR A 283 -6.57 -17.84 -6.39
N GLU A 284 -7.01 -19.09 -6.53
CA GLU A 284 -8.09 -19.47 -7.45
C GLU A 284 -9.40 -18.75 -7.11
N LYS A 285 -9.76 -18.67 -5.83
CA LYS A 285 -10.94 -17.94 -5.36
C LYS A 285 -10.85 -16.44 -5.68
N ALA A 286 -9.68 -15.82 -5.53
CA ALA A 286 -9.48 -14.42 -5.86
C ALA A 286 -9.72 -14.16 -7.35
N ILE A 287 -9.20 -15.03 -8.23
CA ILE A 287 -9.44 -14.96 -9.68
C ILE A 287 -10.93 -15.15 -10.00
N GLN A 288 -11.58 -16.15 -9.42
CA GLN A 288 -13.00 -16.42 -9.66
C GLN A 288 -13.90 -15.27 -9.19
N SER A 289 -13.59 -14.68 -8.03
CA SER A 289 -14.28 -13.49 -7.53
C SER A 289 -14.07 -12.31 -8.47
N ALA A 290 -12.84 -12.10 -8.93
CA ALA A 290 -12.52 -11.04 -9.86
C ALA A 290 -13.30 -11.15 -11.17
N PHE A 291 -13.41 -12.37 -11.72
CA PHE A 291 -14.21 -12.63 -12.92
C PHE A 291 -15.70 -12.41 -12.68
N ARG A 292 -16.22 -12.83 -11.51
CA ARG A 292 -17.61 -12.59 -11.11
C ARG A 292 -17.93 -11.11 -11.01
N ASP A 293 -17.06 -10.31 -10.37
CA ASP A 293 -17.23 -8.85 -10.25
C ASP A 293 -17.33 -8.17 -11.63
N VAL A 294 -16.51 -8.62 -12.59
CA VAL A 294 -16.53 -8.12 -13.97
C VAL A 294 -17.81 -8.56 -14.68
N ALA A 295 -18.22 -9.82 -14.54
CA ALA A 295 -19.45 -10.35 -15.12
C ALA A 295 -20.69 -9.62 -14.58
N ASP A 296 -20.78 -9.40 -13.28
CA ASP A 296 -21.88 -8.67 -12.62
C ASP A 296 -21.91 -7.19 -13.08
N GLY A 297 -20.75 -6.57 -13.21
CA GLY A 297 -20.61 -5.23 -13.77
C GLY A 297 -21.14 -5.14 -15.21
N LEU A 298 -20.72 -6.05 -16.09
CA LEU A 298 -21.16 -6.11 -17.49
C LEU A 298 -22.65 -6.44 -17.64
N ALA A 299 -23.17 -7.38 -16.85
CA ALA A 299 -24.59 -7.72 -16.83
C ALA A 299 -25.44 -6.54 -16.36
N GLY A 300 -24.99 -5.83 -15.31
CA GLY A 300 -25.65 -4.64 -14.79
C GLY A 300 -25.77 -3.50 -15.81
N LYS A 301 -24.77 -3.31 -16.68
CA LYS A 301 -24.84 -2.29 -17.74
C LYS A 301 -26.07 -2.46 -18.62
N GLY A 302 -26.36 -3.69 -19.06
CA GLY A 302 -27.50 -3.97 -19.96
C GLY A 302 -28.85 -3.82 -19.28
N THR A 303 -29.01 -4.34 -18.05
CA THR A 303 -30.29 -4.32 -17.32
C THR A 303 -30.63 -2.92 -16.81
N LEU A 304 -29.65 -2.15 -16.34
CA LEU A 304 -29.85 -0.78 -15.85
C LEU A 304 -30.21 0.20 -16.97
N ASP A 305 -29.64 0.02 -18.17
CA ASP A 305 -30.02 0.82 -19.34
C ASP A 305 -31.50 0.56 -19.74
N ALA A 306 -31.99 -0.68 -19.63
CA ALA A 306 -33.40 -1.00 -19.84
C ALA A 306 -34.29 -0.36 -18.75
N GLN A 307 -33.90 -0.46 -17.48
CA GLN A 307 -34.67 0.11 -16.38
C GLN A 307 -34.77 1.64 -16.44
N ILE A 308 -33.69 2.33 -16.81
CA ILE A 308 -33.70 3.80 -17.00
C ILE A 308 -34.66 4.20 -18.13
N ARG A 309 -34.75 3.42 -19.21
CA ARG A 309 -35.72 3.70 -20.29
C ARG A 309 -37.16 3.61 -19.78
N SER A 310 -37.50 2.57 -19.01
CA SER A 310 -38.84 2.42 -18.43
C SER A 310 -39.18 3.55 -17.44
N GLU A 311 -38.22 3.94 -16.58
CA GLU A 311 -38.43 5.06 -15.64
C GLU A 311 -38.55 6.40 -16.37
N THR A 312 -37.85 6.57 -17.50
CA THR A 312 -37.99 7.78 -18.34
C THR A 312 -39.40 7.85 -18.93
N GLN A 313 -39.91 6.75 -19.49
CA GLN A 313 -41.28 6.68 -20.00
C GLN A 313 -42.32 6.97 -18.90
N ARG A 314 -42.09 6.50 -17.68
CA ARG A 314 -42.95 6.79 -16.52
C ARG A 314 -42.94 8.28 -16.16
N VAL A 315 -41.77 8.93 -16.16
CA VAL A 315 -41.66 10.38 -15.95
C VAL A 315 -42.43 11.14 -17.03
N ASP A 316 -42.30 10.75 -18.30
CA ASP A 316 -43.01 11.39 -19.41
C ASP A 316 -44.53 11.22 -19.29
N ALA A 317 -44.99 10.03 -18.92
CA ALA A 317 -46.42 9.76 -18.67
C ALA A 317 -46.96 10.61 -17.49
N SER A 318 -46.25 10.66 -16.36
CA SER A 318 -46.64 11.51 -15.22
C SER A 318 -46.61 13.00 -15.57
N ARG A 319 -45.70 13.43 -16.45
CA ARG A 319 -45.63 14.82 -16.93
C ARG A 319 -46.81 15.19 -17.81
N ASN A 320 -47.26 14.27 -18.67
CA ASN A 320 -48.48 14.45 -19.45
C ASN A 320 -49.72 14.53 -18.55
N ALA A 321 -49.81 13.66 -17.53
CA ALA A 321 -50.90 13.69 -16.55
C ALA A 321 -50.96 15.01 -15.77
N TYR A 322 -49.79 15.52 -15.33
CA TYR A 322 -49.70 16.83 -14.67
C TYR A 322 -50.17 17.97 -15.57
N ARG A 323 -49.76 17.99 -16.85
CA ARG A 323 -50.20 19.01 -17.81
C ARG A 323 -51.71 18.98 -18.04
N LEU A 324 -52.30 17.79 -18.11
CA LEU A 324 -53.75 17.64 -18.27
C LEU A 324 -54.50 18.13 -17.03
N ALA A 325 -54.03 17.78 -15.83
CA ALA A 325 -54.61 18.25 -14.57
C ALA A 325 -54.52 19.79 -14.45
N GLU A 326 -53.41 20.39 -14.89
CA GLU A 326 -53.23 21.85 -14.95
C GLU A 326 -54.24 22.51 -15.91
N GLN A 327 -54.45 21.93 -17.08
CA GLN A 327 -55.45 22.43 -18.04
C GLN A 327 -56.87 22.37 -17.46
N ARG A 328 -57.25 21.26 -16.81
CA ARG A 328 -58.58 21.11 -16.21
C ARG A 328 -58.82 22.07 -15.04
N LEU A 329 -57.79 22.30 -14.22
CA LEU A 329 -57.86 23.31 -13.16
C LEU A 329 -58.06 24.72 -13.75
N ASN A 330 -57.31 25.07 -14.80
CA ASN A 330 -57.42 26.37 -15.46
C ASN A 330 -58.78 26.57 -16.16
N SER A 331 -59.39 25.49 -16.64
CA SER A 331 -60.75 25.48 -17.18
C SER A 331 -61.84 25.46 -16.10
N GLY A 332 -61.47 25.30 -14.82
CA GLY A 332 -62.40 25.20 -13.70
C GLY A 332 -63.15 23.86 -13.61
N GLU A 333 -62.68 22.82 -14.30
CA GLU A 333 -63.31 21.49 -14.36
C GLU A 333 -62.90 20.56 -13.21
N ASP A 334 -61.71 20.77 -12.63
CA ASP A 334 -61.15 19.94 -11.55
C ASP A 334 -60.65 20.80 -10.38
N ASP A 335 -60.60 20.21 -9.19
CA ASP A 335 -60.12 20.83 -7.95
C ASP A 335 -58.58 20.86 -7.86
N ASN A 336 -58.03 21.80 -7.10
CA ASN A 336 -56.57 21.96 -6.91
C ASN A 336 -55.90 20.70 -6.32
N LEU A 337 -56.66 19.86 -5.61
CA LEU A 337 -56.17 18.60 -5.06
C LEU A 337 -55.72 17.61 -6.14
N ALA A 338 -56.41 17.57 -7.28
CA ALA A 338 -56.05 16.70 -8.41
C ALA A 338 -54.71 17.12 -9.04
N LEU A 339 -54.46 18.44 -9.15
CA LEU A 339 -53.18 18.98 -9.60
C LEU A 339 -52.04 18.63 -8.64
N LEU A 340 -52.27 18.79 -7.34
CA LEU A 340 -51.28 18.47 -6.29
C LEU A 340 -50.92 16.97 -6.28
N ASP A 341 -51.88 16.07 -6.49
CA ASP A 341 -51.63 14.63 -6.55
C ASP A 341 -50.83 14.25 -7.82
N ALA A 342 -51.17 14.84 -8.96
CA ALA A 342 -50.41 14.68 -10.20
C ALA A 342 -48.97 15.22 -10.06
N GLN A 343 -48.80 16.37 -9.39
CA GLN A 343 -47.50 16.97 -9.09
C GLN A 343 -46.66 16.06 -8.17
N ARG A 344 -47.27 15.51 -7.11
CA ARG A 344 -46.59 14.58 -6.18
C ARG A 344 -46.14 13.31 -6.91
N THR A 345 -46.99 12.78 -7.78
CA THR A 345 -46.66 11.59 -8.61
C THR A 345 -45.52 11.87 -9.58
N LEU A 346 -45.54 13.02 -10.27
CA LEU A 346 -44.45 13.45 -11.15
C LEU A 346 -43.12 13.56 -10.38
N TYR A 347 -43.11 14.25 -9.24
CA TYR A 347 -41.89 14.35 -8.42
C TYR A 347 -41.38 12.98 -7.94
N GLY A 348 -42.28 12.08 -7.52
CA GLY A 348 -41.92 10.71 -7.14
C GLY A 348 -41.26 9.93 -8.28
N SER A 349 -41.79 10.05 -9.51
CA SER A 349 -41.20 9.40 -10.69
C SER A 349 -39.82 9.99 -11.07
N GLN A 350 -39.65 11.31 -10.96
CA GLN A 350 -38.36 11.97 -11.22
C GLN A 350 -37.29 11.51 -10.22
N GLN A 351 -37.65 11.41 -8.94
CA GLN A 351 -36.75 10.89 -7.90
C GLN A 351 -36.34 9.44 -8.18
N ALA A 352 -37.27 8.58 -8.61
CA ALA A 352 -36.99 7.20 -8.98
C ALA A 352 -35.99 7.12 -10.16
N LEU A 353 -36.19 7.93 -11.21
CA LEU A 353 -35.27 7.99 -12.35
C LEU A 353 -33.85 8.42 -11.95
N VAL A 354 -33.74 9.46 -11.11
CA VAL A 354 -32.43 9.93 -10.61
C VAL A 354 -31.73 8.84 -9.79
N ARG A 355 -32.48 8.14 -8.94
CA ARG A 355 -31.95 7.00 -8.16
C ARG A 355 -31.44 5.88 -9.07
N SER A 356 -32.18 5.50 -10.11
CA SER A 356 -31.74 4.48 -11.09
C SER A 356 -30.49 4.92 -11.87
N LYS A 357 -30.40 6.20 -12.24
CA LYS A 357 -29.17 6.76 -12.86
C LYS A 357 -27.96 6.67 -11.92
N LEU A 358 -28.15 6.92 -10.62
CA LEU A 358 -27.09 6.77 -9.62
C LEU A 358 -26.64 5.31 -9.51
N VAL A 359 -27.57 4.35 -9.49
CA VAL A 359 -27.22 2.92 -9.47
C VAL A 359 -26.40 2.54 -10.71
N ARG A 360 -26.75 3.04 -11.90
CA ARG A 360 -25.95 2.85 -13.12
C ARG A 360 -24.54 3.42 -13.00
N LEU A 361 -24.39 4.64 -12.50
CA LEU A 361 -23.06 5.24 -12.30
C LEU A 361 -22.23 4.42 -11.31
N SER A 362 -22.84 3.96 -10.21
CA SER A 362 -22.18 3.08 -9.23
C SER A 362 -21.74 1.75 -9.86
N ASN A 363 -22.60 1.11 -10.67
CA ASN A 363 -22.26 -0.10 -11.41
C ASN A 363 -21.09 0.13 -12.38
N LEU A 364 -21.06 1.26 -13.11
CA LEU A 364 -19.95 1.61 -14.00
C LEU A 364 -18.64 1.85 -13.23
N ILE A 365 -18.71 2.52 -12.07
CA ILE A 365 -17.55 2.70 -11.19
C ILE A 365 -17.05 1.34 -10.69
N ASN A 366 -17.95 0.44 -10.28
CA ASN A 366 -17.59 -0.90 -9.83
C ASN A 366 -16.99 -1.74 -10.97
N LEU A 367 -17.54 -1.67 -12.18
CA LEU A 367 -17.00 -2.33 -13.35
C LEU A 367 -15.60 -1.80 -13.67
N TYR A 368 -15.40 -0.47 -13.64
CA TYR A 368 -14.09 0.13 -13.83
C TYR A 368 -13.09 -0.33 -12.77
N LYS A 369 -13.51 -0.41 -11.50
CA LYS A 369 -12.70 -0.93 -10.39
C LYS A 369 -12.35 -2.42 -10.61
N ALA A 370 -13.33 -3.23 -11.00
CA ALA A 370 -13.16 -4.66 -11.25
C ALA A 370 -12.22 -4.94 -12.44
N LEU A 371 -12.25 -4.08 -13.47
CA LEU A 371 -11.35 -4.09 -14.62
C LEU A 371 -9.95 -3.53 -14.32
N GLY A 372 -9.66 -3.13 -13.07
CA GLY A 372 -8.32 -2.72 -12.66
C GLY A 372 -8.02 -1.23 -12.84
N GLY A 373 -9.04 -0.37 -12.96
CA GLY A 373 -8.87 1.02 -12.57
C GLY A 373 -8.21 1.96 -13.59
N GLY A 374 -8.09 1.60 -14.87
CA GLY A 374 -7.43 2.43 -15.89
C GLY A 374 -5.90 2.47 -15.78
N TRP A 375 -5.32 1.40 -15.25
CA TRP A 375 -3.88 1.25 -15.05
C TRP A 375 -3.14 1.11 -16.38
N THR A 376 -2.54 2.21 -16.88
CA THR A 376 -1.56 2.15 -17.97
C THR A 376 -0.16 2.04 -17.39
N GLU A 377 0.45 0.86 -17.56
CA GLU A 377 1.89 0.68 -17.43
C GLU A 377 2.57 1.57 -18.50
N PHE A 378 3.40 2.52 -18.06
CA PHE A 378 4.22 3.41 -18.89
C PHE A 378 3.48 4.60 -19.57
N THR A 379 3.77 5.81 -19.07
CA THR A 379 4.03 6.92 -20.00
C THR A 379 5.30 6.52 -20.75
N THR A 380 5.19 6.15 -22.03
CA THR A 380 6.33 6.31 -22.93
C THR A 380 6.66 7.80 -22.88
N PRO A 381 7.90 8.21 -22.52
CA PRO A 381 8.31 9.59 -22.73
C PRO A 381 8.00 9.94 -24.19
N PRO A 382 7.49 11.14 -24.51
CA PRO A 382 7.36 11.54 -25.90
C PRO A 382 8.74 11.39 -26.55
N ASP A 383 8.80 10.64 -27.65
CA ASP A 383 10.00 10.52 -28.47
C ASP A 383 10.53 11.92 -28.76
N ASP A 384 11.68 12.26 -28.21
CA ASP A 384 12.37 13.50 -28.52
C ASP A 384 12.88 13.39 -29.97
N PRO A 385 12.38 14.21 -30.91
CA PRO A 385 12.82 14.15 -32.31
C PRO A 385 14.26 14.66 -32.50
N LEU A 386 14.96 15.09 -31.44
CA LEU A 386 16.29 15.71 -31.54
C LEU A 386 17.46 14.79 -31.15
N ALA A 387 17.21 13.49 -30.93
CA ALA A 387 18.28 12.50 -30.75
C ALA A 387 18.58 11.73 -32.05
N ARG A 388 19.03 12.44 -33.10
CA ARG A 388 19.89 11.90 -34.18
C ARG A 388 20.83 12.96 -34.71
#